data_AF-A0A3P7DJI3-F1
#
_entry.id   AF-A0A3P7DJI3-F1
#
_cell.length_a   1.000
_cell.length_b   1.000
_cell.length_c   1.000
_cell.angle_alpha   90.00
_cell.angle_beta   90.00
_cell.angle_gamma   90.00
#
_symmetry.space_group_name_H-M   'P 1'
#
loop_
_entity.id
_entity.type
_entity.pdbx_description
1 polymer ?
#
loop_
_entity_poly.entity_id
_entity_poly.type
_entity_poly.pdbx_seq_one_letter_code
_entity_poly.pdbx_strand_id
1 'polypeptide(L)'
;MNDFVRKKIGRDFMDAKLRHCGDSHTFFAYSNSVAADHARPYLQTLHGESKDYTYINAVEVDGFRRKNEFIVTEWPKNSTLDSFWTLVFDHSCHTIINLSNQGRSRAYPTFLHSKGKHTYGPFVVEILNHHQYPSMTSHMVKIMKKLFMISEIMANGTNQQQLEAEVRICCVIQIRMWPIENKVPSSTSGLIDMIKMARSWRKRAPERPETKPTIVMSHNGVNRCGIYIAANVCIDQMDMDHEVDVFHAVKLIRMNRPQLVDRDEYKYLYDLMLHWYMTNPEYRIFDQKEESRDSASQNSSLRNLIRSSNPTTILNANHIS
;
A
#
# COMPACT_ATOMS: atom_id res chain seq x y z
N MET A 1 -11.17 -20.34 15.62
CA MET A 1 -9.89 -19.59 15.60
C MET A 1 -8.95 -20.46 14.82
N ASN A 2 -8.64 -20.10 13.58
CA ASN A 2 -7.62 -20.81 12.84
C ASN A 2 -6.34 -20.75 13.66
N ASP A 3 -6.10 -21.83 14.39
CA ASP A 3 -4.98 -21.99 15.29
C ASP A 3 -3.72 -21.80 14.45
N PHE A 4 -3.78 -22.09 13.15
CA PHE A 4 -2.72 -21.78 12.20
C PHE A 4 -2.47 -20.29 12.00
N VAL A 5 -3.45 -19.44 11.65
CA VAL A 5 -3.18 -18.00 11.38
C VAL A 5 -2.80 -17.27 12.67
N ARG A 6 -3.49 -17.53 13.77
CA ARG A 6 -3.17 -16.87 15.05
C ARG A 6 -1.92 -17.48 15.71
N LYS A 7 -1.58 -18.75 15.50
CA LYS A 7 -0.25 -19.29 15.86
C LYS A 7 0.83 -18.99 14.81
N LYS A 8 0.54 -18.62 13.56
CA LYS A 8 1.56 -18.23 12.55
C LYS A 8 1.89 -16.77 12.76
N ILE A 9 0.91 -15.88 12.77
CA ILE A 9 1.08 -14.48 13.23
C ILE A 9 1.66 -14.44 14.65
N GLY A 10 1.16 -15.27 15.57
CA GLY A 10 1.66 -15.33 16.94
C GLY A 10 3.05 -15.97 17.11
N ARG A 11 3.36 -17.06 16.40
CA ARG A 11 4.71 -17.68 16.43
C ARG A 11 5.70 -16.82 15.68
N ASP A 12 5.37 -16.29 14.52
CA ASP A 12 6.24 -15.37 13.77
C ASP A 12 6.48 -14.08 14.55
N PHE A 13 5.50 -13.60 15.33
CA PHE A 13 5.69 -12.48 16.25
C PHE A 13 6.64 -12.83 17.41
N MET A 14 6.49 -14.00 18.02
CA MET A 14 7.38 -14.47 19.09
C MET A 14 8.80 -14.78 18.56
N ASP A 15 8.91 -15.43 17.41
CA ASP A 15 10.16 -15.79 16.73
C ASP A 15 10.87 -14.56 16.18
N ALA A 16 10.17 -13.57 15.63
CA ALA A 16 10.77 -12.30 15.22
C ALA A 16 11.30 -11.51 16.42
N LYS A 17 10.64 -11.60 17.58
CA LYS A 17 11.10 -10.98 18.84
C LYS A 17 12.36 -11.65 19.39
N LEU A 18 12.54 -12.95 19.13
CA LEU A 18 13.67 -13.76 19.62
C LEU A 18 14.87 -13.83 18.63
N ARG A 19 14.62 -13.97 17.33
CA ARG A 19 15.67 -14.19 16.30
C ARG A 19 16.39 -12.92 15.86
N HIS A 20 15.77 -11.74 16.00
CA HIS A 20 16.40 -10.46 15.60
C HIS A 20 17.25 -9.79 16.69
N CYS A 21 17.69 -10.56 17.69
CA CYS A 21 18.72 -10.14 18.63
C CYS A 21 20.16 -10.38 18.09
N GLY A 22 20.35 -11.15 17.01
CA GLY A 22 21.67 -11.58 16.53
C GLY A 22 22.19 -10.99 15.21
N ASP A 23 21.34 -10.79 14.19
CA ASP A 23 21.81 -10.59 12.80
C ASP A 23 21.69 -9.15 12.27
N SER A 24 21.81 -8.17 13.16
CA SER A 24 21.48 -6.76 12.86
C SER A 24 22.63 -5.97 12.22
N HIS A 25 23.81 -6.55 12.03
CA HIS A 25 25.02 -5.79 11.69
C HIS A 25 25.40 -5.76 10.21
N THR A 26 24.72 -6.51 9.34
CA THR A 26 25.09 -6.62 7.91
C THR A 26 24.09 -6.00 6.93
N PHE A 27 22.93 -5.50 7.39
CA PHE A 27 21.88 -4.96 6.50
C PHE A 27 21.76 -3.42 6.45
N PHE A 28 22.52 -2.67 7.27
CA PHE A 28 22.32 -1.22 7.46
C PHE A 28 23.33 -0.30 6.76
N ALA A 29 24.10 -0.80 5.79
CA ALA A 29 25.18 -0.03 5.15
C ALA A 29 24.83 0.49 3.74
N TYR A 30 23.78 1.30 3.59
CA TYR A 30 23.60 2.13 2.39
C TYR A 30 22.99 3.49 2.74
N SER A 31 23.86 4.40 3.21
CA SER A 31 23.61 5.84 3.27
C SER A 31 23.76 6.45 1.87
N ASN A 32 22.69 6.40 1.07
CA ASN A 32 22.33 7.37 0.02
C ASN A 32 20.99 6.94 -0.60
N SER A 33 19.92 7.70 -0.33
CA SER A 33 18.54 7.42 -0.76
C SER A 33 18.29 7.80 -2.23
N VAL A 34 19.05 7.20 -3.14
CA VAL A 34 18.87 7.28 -4.59
C VAL A 34 18.07 6.06 -5.07
N ALA A 35 17.07 6.28 -5.92
CA ALA A 35 16.27 5.19 -6.50
C ALA A 35 17.15 4.29 -7.39
N ALA A 36 16.91 2.96 -7.36
CA ALA A 36 17.57 2.05 -8.28
C ALA A 36 17.07 2.31 -9.71
N ASP A 37 17.99 2.45 -10.67
CA ASP A 37 17.69 2.94 -12.03
C ASP A 37 16.69 2.04 -12.79
N HIS A 38 16.70 0.72 -12.51
CA HIS A 38 15.85 -0.26 -13.19
C HIS A 38 14.35 -0.19 -12.81
N ALA A 39 14.02 0.45 -11.70
CA ALA A 39 12.66 0.57 -11.19
C ALA A 39 12.20 2.02 -11.11
N ARG A 40 12.85 2.93 -11.84
CA ARG A 40 12.52 4.35 -11.80
C ARG A 40 11.36 4.67 -12.75
N PRO A 41 10.31 5.40 -12.30
CA PRO A 41 9.30 5.91 -13.21
C PRO A 41 9.89 7.03 -14.09
N TYR A 42 9.65 6.95 -15.40
CA TYR A 42 10.09 7.97 -16.35
C TYR A 42 9.07 9.11 -16.45
N LEU A 43 9.56 10.35 -16.50
CA LEU A 43 8.75 11.54 -16.79
C LEU A 43 8.86 11.86 -18.29
N GLN A 44 7.72 12.00 -18.95
CA GLN A 44 7.59 12.26 -20.39
C GLN A 44 7.22 13.72 -20.68
N THR A 45 6.42 14.35 -19.82
CA THR A 45 6.01 15.73 -20.02
C THR A 45 7.14 16.69 -19.64
N LEU A 46 7.59 17.47 -20.62
CA LEU A 46 8.58 18.53 -20.44
C LEU A 46 8.07 19.59 -19.44
N HIS A 47 8.91 19.93 -18.47
CA HIS A 47 8.63 20.96 -17.47
C HIS A 47 9.95 21.64 -17.02
N GLY A 48 9.91 22.95 -16.85
CA GLY A 48 11.06 23.75 -16.42
C GLY A 48 12.18 23.85 -17.46
N GLU A 49 13.27 24.52 -17.07
CA GLU A 49 14.48 24.74 -17.89
C GLU A 49 15.61 23.76 -17.54
N SER A 50 15.40 22.83 -16.61
CA SER A 50 16.46 21.93 -16.12
C SER A 50 16.75 20.81 -17.12
N LYS A 51 18.04 20.45 -17.24
CA LYS A 51 18.49 19.37 -18.15
C LYS A 51 17.96 17.98 -17.77
N ASP A 52 17.53 17.80 -16.51
CA ASP A 52 17.10 16.52 -15.96
C ASP A 52 15.59 16.48 -15.68
N TYR A 53 14.76 17.07 -16.56
CA TYR A 53 13.29 17.03 -16.45
C TYR A 53 12.69 15.61 -16.44
N THR A 54 13.48 14.60 -16.79
CA THR A 54 13.07 13.19 -16.73
C THR A 54 13.19 12.59 -15.32
N TYR A 55 13.84 13.28 -14.38
CA TYR A 55 14.20 12.75 -13.05
C TYR A 55 13.29 13.26 -11.92
N ILE A 56 12.86 12.30 -11.11
CA ILE A 56 12.30 12.52 -9.78
C ILE A 56 12.78 11.37 -8.88
N ASN A 57 13.02 11.66 -7.59
CA ASN A 57 13.34 10.62 -6.61
C ASN A 57 12.08 9.80 -6.31
N ALA A 58 11.79 8.85 -7.18
CA ALA A 58 10.70 7.91 -7.05
C ALA A 58 11.12 6.52 -7.53
N VAL A 59 10.43 5.49 -7.05
CA VAL A 59 10.68 4.10 -7.46
C VAL A 59 9.37 3.33 -7.55
N GLU A 60 9.24 2.50 -8.55
CA GLU A 60 8.15 1.56 -8.73
C GLU A 60 8.35 0.37 -7.79
N VAL A 61 7.29 0.00 -7.07
CA VAL A 61 7.27 -1.10 -6.12
C VAL A 61 6.13 -2.03 -6.49
N ASP A 62 6.46 -3.32 -6.56
CA ASP A 62 5.51 -4.38 -6.86
C ASP A 62 4.50 -4.53 -5.71
N GLY A 63 3.25 -4.79 -6.07
CA GLY A 63 2.24 -5.23 -5.12
C GLY A 63 2.11 -6.75 -5.16
N PHE A 64 1.17 -7.28 -4.38
CA PHE A 64 0.89 -8.71 -4.38
C PHE A 64 0.29 -9.16 -5.72
N ARG A 65 -0.61 -8.35 -6.29
CA ARG A 65 -1.41 -8.73 -7.47
C ARG A 65 -0.72 -8.41 -8.78
N ARG A 66 0.14 -7.40 -8.82
CA ARG A 66 0.78 -6.94 -10.05
C ARG A 66 2.13 -6.25 -9.81
N LYS A 67 2.93 -6.24 -10.86
CA LYS A 67 4.15 -5.41 -10.91
C LYS A 67 3.82 -3.92 -10.95
N ASN A 68 4.73 -3.11 -10.43
CA ASN A 68 4.65 -1.64 -10.43
C ASN A 68 3.30 -1.12 -9.90
N GLU A 69 2.81 -1.72 -8.82
CA GLU A 69 1.52 -1.35 -8.23
C GLU A 69 1.56 -0.01 -7.53
N PHE A 70 2.73 0.32 -6.96
CA PHE A 70 2.97 1.53 -6.21
C PHE A 70 4.12 2.31 -6.81
N ILE A 71 4.06 3.63 -6.66
CA ILE A 71 5.21 4.51 -6.88
C ILE A 71 5.54 5.16 -5.54
N VAL A 72 6.72 4.87 -4.99
CA VAL A 72 7.20 5.44 -3.74
C VAL A 72 7.99 6.69 -4.02
N THR A 73 7.68 7.80 -3.34
CA THR A 73 8.43 9.06 -3.49
C THR A 73 8.54 9.86 -2.19
N GLU A 74 9.46 10.81 -2.15
CA GLU A 74 9.63 11.74 -1.04
C GLU A 74 8.68 12.95 -1.15
N TRP A 75 8.65 13.78 -0.11
CA TRP A 75 7.92 15.05 -0.17
C TRP A 75 8.58 15.96 -1.23
N PRO A 76 7.82 16.51 -2.20
CA PRO A 76 8.37 17.37 -3.24
C PRO A 76 9.11 18.57 -2.66
N LYS A 77 10.34 18.80 -3.12
CA LYS A 77 11.11 20.00 -2.80
C LYS A 77 10.61 21.15 -3.68
N ASN A 78 10.96 22.38 -3.35
CA ASN A 78 10.57 23.54 -4.17
C ASN A 78 10.98 23.37 -5.64
N SER A 79 12.17 22.79 -5.88
CA SER A 79 12.69 22.51 -7.23
C SER A 79 12.05 21.32 -7.93
N THR A 80 11.26 20.48 -7.25
CA THR A 80 10.68 19.25 -7.81
C THR A 80 9.16 19.21 -7.75
N LEU A 81 8.50 20.34 -7.44
CA LEU A 81 7.03 20.45 -7.44
C LEU A 81 6.44 20.15 -8.83
N ASP A 82 7.05 20.71 -9.88
CA ASP A 82 6.62 20.47 -11.26
C ASP A 82 6.81 19.01 -11.68
N SER A 83 7.95 18.42 -11.28
CA SER A 83 8.25 17.00 -11.54
C SER A 83 7.28 16.06 -10.81
N PHE A 84 6.83 16.43 -9.60
CA PHE A 84 5.83 15.65 -8.88
C PHE A 84 4.49 15.63 -9.63
N TRP A 85 4.00 16.78 -10.07
CA TRP A 85 2.75 16.82 -10.85
C TRP A 85 2.88 16.17 -12.23
N THR A 86 4.08 16.24 -12.82
CA THR A 86 4.43 15.46 -14.02
C THR A 86 4.32 13.96 -13.77
N LEU A 87 4.89 13.45 -12.67
CA LEU A 87 4.80 12.05 -12.28
C LEU A 87 3.34 11.61 -12.14
N VAL A 88 2.52 12.39 -11.44
CA VAL A 88 1.08 12.10 -11.26
C VAL A 88 0.37 12.01 -12.60
N PHE A 89 0.65 12.96 -13.50
CA PHE A 89 -0.02 13.06 -14.78
C PHE A 89 0.39 11.96 -15.76
N ASP A 90 1.70 11.80 -16.00
CA ASP A 90 2.24 10.86 -17.00
C ASP A 90 1.91 9.41 -16.63
N HIS A 91 1.96 9.07 -15.34
CA HIS A 91 1.64 7.73 -14.84
C HIS A 91 0.14 7.52 -14.60
N SER A 92 -0.71 8.46 -15.02
CA SER A 92 -2.16 8.36 -14.88
C SER A 92 -2.63 8.07 -13.44
N CYS A 93 -1.90 8.58 -12.45
CA CYS A 93 -2.09 8.23 -11.04
C CYS A 93 -3.46 8.73 -10.55
N HIS A 94 -4.34 7.79 -10.21
CA HIS A 94 -5.69 8.11 -9.72
C HIS A 94 -5.75 8.30 -8.19
N THR A 95 -4.82 7.68 -7.47
CA THR A 95 -4.76 7.68 -6.01
C THR A 95 -3.37 8.09 -5.54
N ILE A 96 -3.30 9.04 -4.61
CA ILE A 96 -2.06 9.52 -3.99
C ILE A 96 -2.23 9.44 -2.48
N ILE A 97 -1.32 8.76 -1.81
CA ILE A 97 -1.31 8.56 -0.36
C ILE A 97 -0.18 9.40 0.22
N ASN A 98 -0.52 10.45 0.96
CA ASN A 98 0.45 11.27 1.65
C ASN A 98 0.50 10.90 3.14
N LEU A 99 1.53 10.15 3.54
CA LEU A 99 1.76 9.68 4.90
C LEU A 99 2.52 10.70 5.77
N SER A 100 2.47 11.97 5.38
CA SER A 100 3.24 13.04 5.99
C SER A 100 2.41 14.24 6.39
N ASN A 101 2.92 14.91 7.42
CA ASN A 101 2.41 16.16 7.93
C ASN A 101 3.38 17.28 7.53
N GLN A 102 2.89 18.36 6.93
CA GLN A 102 3.72 19.51 6.58
C GLN A 102 4.42 20.13 7.82
N GLY A 103 3.78 20.03 8.98
CA GLY A 103 4.28 20.62 10.22
C GLY A 103 4.42 22.14 10.08
N ARG A 104 5.43 22.72 10.74
CA ARG A 104 5.80 24.14 10.60
C ARG A 104 7.10 24.35 9.81
N SER A 105 7.61 23.30 9.17
CA SER A 105 8.92 23.33 8.53
C SER A 105 8.85 23.91 7.12
N ARG A 106 9.77 24.84 6.80
CA ARG A 106 9.96 25.34 5.43
C ARG A 106 10.52 24.28 4.48
N ALA A 107 11.02 23.15 4.99
CA ALA A 107 11.53 22.05 4.19
C ALA A 107 10.43 21.31 3.39
N TYR A 108 9.16 21.49 3.77
CA TYR A 108 8.02 20.82 3.16
C TYR A 108 7.10 21.86 2.49
N PRO A 109 7.40 22.25 1.24
CA PRO A 109 6.58 23.23 0.54
C PRO A 109 5.18 22.68 0.27
N THR A 110 4.21 23.59 0.17
CA THR A 110 2.83 23.24 -0.15
C THR A 110 2.73 22.80 -1.61
N PHE A 111 2.59 21.49 -1.84
CA PHE A 111 2.26 20.95 -3.16
C PHE A 111 0.74 20.80 -3.37
N LEU A 112 -0.03 20.75 -2.28
CA LEU A 112 -1.48 20.58 -2.29
C LEU A 112 -2.13 21.65 -1.41
N HIS A 113 -2.94 22.50 -2.04
CA HIS A 113 -3.72 23.54 -1.36
C HIS A 113 -5.10 23.01 -0.95
N SER A 114 -5.76 23.67 0.00
CA SER A 114 -7.10 23.26 0.46
C SER A 114 -8.23 23.68 -0.49
N LYS A 115 -7.98 24.69 -1.33
CA LYS A 115 -8.93 25.23 -2.32
C LYS A 115 -8.19 25.97 -3.43
N GLY A 116 -8.87 26.18 -4.56
CA GLY A 116 -8.38 27.05 -5.63
C GLY A 116 -7.62 26.32 -6.73
N LYS A 117 -6.94 27.11 -7.56
CA LYS A 117 -6.19 26.67 -8.75
C LYS A 117 -4.74 27.12 -8.62
N HIS A 118 -3.81 26.21 -8.82
CA HIS A 118 -2.37 26.46 -8.76
C HIS A 118 -1.69 25.92 -10.01
N THR A 119 -0.65 26.62 -10.48
CA THR A 119 0.13 26.19 -11.64
C THR A 119 1.44 25.56 -11.16
N TYR A 120 1.76 24.39 -11.71
CA TYR A 120 3.02 23.69 -11.52
C TYR A 120 3.54 23.26 -12.90
N GLY A 121 4.56 23.95 -13.40
CA GLY A 121 5.04 23.80 -14.77
C GLY A 121 3.90 23.89 -15.80
N PRO A 122 3.68 22.87 -16.65
CA PRO A 122 2.61 22.86 -17.64
C PRO A 122 1.24 22.54 -17.06
N PHE A 123 1.10 22.26 -15.76
CA PHE A 123 -0.16 21.79 -15.17
C PHE A 123 -0.89 22.90 -14.42
N VAL A 124 -2.22 22.95 -14.60
CA VAL A 124 -3.13 23.65 -13.69
C VAL A 124 -3.80 22.61 -12.80
N VAL A 125 -3.53 22.70 -11.51
CA VAL A 125 -4.04 21.83 -10.47
C VAL A 125 -5.17 22.55 -9.74
N GLU A 126 -6.38 22.04 -9.87
CA GLU A 126 -7.60 22.58 -9.28
C GLU A 126 -8.13 21.64 -8.20
N ILE A 127 -8.42 22.19 -7.02
CA ILE A 127 -9.07 21.43 -5.95
C ILE A 127 -10.58 21.47 -6.18
N LEU A 128 -11.16 20.32 -6.53
CA LEU A 128 -12.59 20.17 -6.77
C LEU A 128 -13.37 19.99 -5.46
N ASN A 129 -12.81 19.22 -4.53
CA ASN A 129 -13.44 18.92 -3.26
C ASN A 129 -12.40 18.62 -2.18
N HIS A 130 -12.70 18.96 -0.93
CA HIS A 130 -11.89 18.70 0.24
C HIS A 130 -12.76 18.23 1.40
N HIS A 131 -12.42 17.09 1.99
CA HIS A 131 -13.06 16.56 3.19
C HIS A 131 -12.04 16.26 4.28
N GLN A 132 -12.39 16.62 5.51
CA GLN A 132 -11.60 16.33 6.70
C GLN A 132 -12.28 15.26 7.53
N TYR A 133 -11.53 14.19 7.83
CA TYR A 133 -11.91 13.09 8.72
C TYR A 133 -11.07 13.17 10.02
N PRO A 134 -11.41 12.39 11.07
CA PRO A 134 -10.65 12.40 12.32
C PRO A 134 -9.16 12.12 12.14
N SER A 135 -8.79 11.15 11.29
CA SER A 135 -7.39 10.69 11.13
C SER A 135 -6.70 11.16 9.85
N MET A 136 -7.43 11.77 8.90
CA MET A 136 -6.93 12.09 7.56
C MET A 136 -7.75 13.19 6.88
N THR A 137 -7.30 13.66 5.72
CA THR A 137 -8.05 14.52 4.80
C THR A 137 -8.04 13.91 3.40
N SER A 138 -9.09 14.11 2.62
CA SER A 138 -9.14 13.74 1.20
C SER A 138 -9.35 14.96 0.33
N HIS A 139 -8.57 15.10 -0.74
CA HIS A 139 -8.71 16.14 -1.75
C HIS A 139 -9.00 15.48 -3.09
N MET A 140 -10.08 15.86 -3.77
CA MET A 140 -10.32 15.53 -5.17
C MET A 140 -9.67 16.63 -6.01
N VAL A 141 -8.78 16.22 -6.91
CA VAL A 141 -7.91 17.14 -7.66
C VAL A 141 -8.11 16.92 -9.15
N LYS A 142 -8.33 18.02 -9.87
CA LYS A 142 -8.34 18.07 -11.33
C LYS A 142 -7.02 18.63 -11.83
N ILE A 143 -6.34 17.88 -12.69
CA ILE A 143 -5.06 18.24 -13.29
C ILE A 143 -5.31 18.47 -14.77
N MET A 144 -5.04 19.68 -15.25
CA MET A 144 -5.17 20.07 -16.65
C MET A 144 -3.78 20.35 -17.21
N LYS A 145 -3.38 19.66 -18.27
CA LYS A 145 -2.14 19.95 -18.98
C LYS A 145 -2.38 21.12 -19.94
N LYS A 146 -1.66 22.23 -19.76
CA LYS A 146 -1.65 23.35 -20.69
C LYS A 146 -1.02 22.86 -21.99
N LEU A 147 -1.77 22.94 -23.07
CA LEU A 147 -1.23 22.77 -24.40
C LEU A 147 -0.45 24.05 -24.72
N PHE A 148 0.88 23.95 -24.81
CA PHE A 148 1.64 24.97 -25.50
C PHE A 148 1.27 24.83 -26.97
N MET A 149 0.33 25.66 -27.43
CA MET A 149 0.14 25.80 -28.85
C MET A 149 1.46 26.29 -29.41
N ILE A 150 2.10 25.48 -30.26
CA ILE A 150 3.03 25.97 -31.28
C ILE A 150 2.20 26.75 -32.33
N SER A 151 1.27 27.60 -31.90
CA SER A 151 0.45 28.43 -32.78
C SER A 151 1.27 29.56 -33.37
N GLU A 152 2.38 29.95 -32.74
CA GLU A 152 3.29 30.98 -33.27
C GLU A 152 4.25 30.45 -34.36
N ILE A 153 4.45 29.12 -34.49
CA ILE A 153 5.25 28.53 -35.59
C ILE A 153 4.33 27.91 -36.67
N MET A 154 3.08 27.57 -36.36
CA MET A 154 2.11 27.04 -37.32
C MET A 154 1.11 28.09 -37.88
N ALA A 155 1.32 29.38 -37.62
CA ALA A 155 0.50 30.48 -38.14
C ALA A 155 0.44 30.58 -39.69
N ASN A 156 1.17 29.71 -40.40
CA ASN A 156 1.17 29.63 -41.87
C ASN A 156 0.32 28.46 -42.43
N GLY A 157 -0.41 27.69 -41.61
CA GLY A 157 -1.14 26.50 -42.08
C GLY A 157 -2.48 26.28 -41.39
N THR A 158 -3.53 26.81 -42.01
CA THR A 158 -4.99 26.49 -42.06
C THR A 158 -5.67 25.39 -41.22
N ASN A 159 -5.11 24.81 -40.15
CA ASN A 159 -5.82 23.84 -39.30
C ASN A 159 -5.64 24.17 -37.81
N GLN A 160 -6.44 25.11 -37.29
CA GLN A 160 -6.68 25.23 -35.85
C GLN A 160 -7.58 24.07 -35.38
N GLN A 161 -7.04 22.86 -35.29
CA GLN A 161 -7.67 21.84 -34.44
C GLN A 161 -7.51 22.30 -32.99
N GLN A 162 -8.63 22.63 -32.34
CA GLN A 162 -8.66 22.76 -30.88
C GLN A 162 -8.26 21.41 -30.30
N LEU A 163 -6.97 21.26 -29.97
CA LEU A 163 -6.50 20.13 -29.20
C LEU A 163 -7.22 20.18 -27.84
N GLU A 164 -8.01 19.15 -27.54
CA GLU A 164 -8.68 19.04 -26.25
C GLU A 164 -7.62 18.93 -25.16
N ALA A 165 -7.69 19.82 -24.16
CA ALA A 165 -6.77 19.77 -23.04
C ALA A 165 -6.96 18.44 -22.28
N GLU A 166 -5.89 17.63 -22.19
CA GLU A 166 -5.95 16.40 -21.42
C GLU A 166 -6.21 16.71 -19.93
N VAL A 167 -7.30 16.14 -19.42
CA VAL A 167 -7.74 16.30 -18.03
C VAL A 167 -7.61 14.98 -17.28
N ARG A 168 -7.03 15.02 -16.08
CA ARG A 168 -6.99 13.88 -15.16
C ARG A 168 -7.59 14.25 -13.82
N ILE A 169 -8.32 13.32 -13.21
CA ILE A 169 -8.81 13.43 -11.84
C ILE A 169 -8.06 12.43 -10.97
N CYS A 170 -7.60 12.88 -9.81
CA CYS A 170 -7.05 12.01 -8.78
C CYS A 170 -7.58 12.38 -7.39
N CYS A 171 -7.36 11.51 -6.41
CA CYS A 171 -7.58 11.83 -5.01
C CYS A 171 -6.28 11.75 -4.23
N VAL A 172 -6.00 12.81 -3.46
CA VAL A 172 -4.93 12.83 -2.48
C VAL A 172 -5.51 12.58 -1.09
N ILE A 173 -5.14 11.46 -0.49
CA ILE A 173 -5.51 11.09 0.88
C ILE A 173 -4.30 11.36 1.75
N GLN A 174 -4.40 12.37 2.62
CA GLN A 174 -3.32 12.80 3.49
C GLN A 174 -3.61 12.43 4.93
N ILE A 175 -2.63 11.79 5.56
CA ILE A 175 -2.70 11.39 6.95
C ILE A 175 -2.56 12.60 7.87
N ARG A 176 -3.21 12.56 9.04
CA ARG A 176 -3.07 13.62 10.07
C ARG A 176 -2.60 13.07 11.40
N MET A 177 -3.05 11.87 11.77
CA MET A 177 -2.81 11.29 13.09
C MET A 177 -1.41 10.69 13.30
N TRP A 178 -0.49 10.79 12.32
CA TRP A 178 0.89 10.27 12.41
C TRP A 178 1.93 11.42 12.47
N PRO A 179 2.27 11.94 13.66
CA PRO A 179 3.24 13.03 13.84
C PRO A 179 4.62 12.68 13.29
N ILE A 180 5.39 13.69 12.85
CA ILE A 180 6.70 13.47 12.20
C ILE A 180 7.72 12.80 13.14
N GLU A 181 7.68 13.18 14.42
CA GLU A 181 8.49 12.65 15.52
C GLU A 181 8.26 11.16 15.82
N ASN A 182 7.12 10.60 15.41
CA ASN A 182 6.81 9.19 15.67
C ASN A 182 7.27 8.29 14.52
N LYS A 183 8.07 7.27 14.85
CA LYS A 183 8.45 6.20 13.91
C LYS A 183 7.25 5.43 13.37
N VAL A 184 6.26 5.16 14.22
CA VAL A 184 5.01 4.44 13.89
C VAL A 184 3.80 5.21 14.42
N PRO A 185 2.59 5.04 13.84
CA PRO A 185 1.38 5.62 14.39
C PRO A 185 1.12 5.16 15.83
N SER A 186 0.52 6.02 16.65
CA SER A 186 0.10 5.66 18.01
C SER A 186 -1.09 4.70 18.04
N SER A 187 -1.81 4.58 16.92
CA SER A 187 -2.95 3.67 16.75
C SER A 187 -3.00 3.15 15.32
N THR A 188 -3.42 1.89 15.17
CA THR A 188 -3.63 1.23 13.88
C THR A 188 -4.92 1.67 13.18
N SER A 189 -5.92 2.16 13.91
CA SER A 189 -7.25 2.50 13.36
C SER A 189 -7.17 3.53 12.24
N GLY A 190 -6.42 4.62 12.44
CA GLY A 190 -6.33 5.69 11.45
C GLY A 190 -5.67 5.25 10.13
N LEU A 191 -4.74 4.29 10.20
CA LEU A 191 -4.11 3.74 9.00
C LEU A 191 -5.03 2.71 8.31
N ILE A 192 -5.80 1.91 9.07
CA ILE A 192 -6.83 1.02 8.52
C ILE A 192 -7.89 1.84 7.75
N ASP A 193 -8.39 2.92 8.33
CA ASP A 193 -9.38 3.79 7.67
C ASP A 193 -8.83 4.37 6.37
N MET A 194 -7.55 4.76 6.37
CA MET A 194 -6.88 5.28 5.18
C MET A 194 -6.77 4.21 4.09
N ILE A 195 -6.38 2.98 4.45
CA ILE A 195 -6.30 1.86 3.52
C ILE A 195 -7.69 1.56 2.94
N LYS A 196 -8.74 1.52 3.76
CA LYS A 196 -10.14 1.31 3.31
C LYS A 196 -10.58 2.40 2.32
N MET A 197 -10.32 3.66 2.64
CA MET A 197 -10.64 4.79 1.76
C MET A 197 -9.88 4.73 0.44
N ALA A 198 -8.57 4.46 0.48
CA ALA A 198 -7.73 4.34 -0.70
C ALA A 198 -8.15 3.19 -1.61
N ARG A 199 -8.43 2.01 -1.05
CA ARG A 199 -8.93 0.84 -1.80
C ARG A 199 -10.30 1.12 -2.42
N SER A 200 -11.19 1.84 -1.72
CA SER A 200 -12.49 2.27 -2.26
C SER A 200 -12.34 3.29 -3.40
N TRP A 201 -11.47 4.30 -3.23
CA TRP A 201 -11.19 5.29 -4.27
C TRP A 201 -10.56 4.66 -5.52
N ARG A 202 -9.60 3.75 -5.36
CA ARG A 202 -8.95 3.05 -6.48
C ARG A 202 -9.95 2.32 -7.39
N LYS A 203 -11.00 1.72 -6.82
CA LYS A 203 -12.08 1.05 -7.58
C LYS A 203 -12.90 2.00 -8.47
N ARG A 204 -12.83 3.32 -8.22
CA ARG A 204 -13.55 4.34 -9.00
C ARG A 204 -12.76 4.92 -10.17
N ALA A 205 -11.51 4.50 -10.37
CA ALA A 205 -10.72 5.05 -11.47
C ALA A 205 -11.40 4.75 -12.82
N PRO A 206 -11.56 5.75 -13.70
CA PRO A 206 -12.15 5.51 -15.02
C PRO A 206 -11.18 4.66 -15.83
N GLU A 207 -11.67 3.62 -16.52
CA GLU A 207 -10.89 2.74 -17.40
C GLU A 207 -9.64 2.08 -16.76
N ARG A 208 -9.65 0.74 -16.69
CA ARG A 208 -8.53 -0.08 -16.20
C ARG A 208 -7.93 0.40 -14.87
N PRO A 209 -8.73 0.48 -13.79
CA PRO A 209 -8.23 0.85 -12.46
C PRO A 209 -7.02 0.00 -12.03
N GLU A 210 -6.97 -1.26 -12.46
CA GLU A 210 -5.89 -2.20 -12.22
C GLU A 210 -4.56 -1.83 -12.89
N THR A 211 -4.53 -0.95 -13.90
CA THR A 211 -3.27 -0.54 -14.55
C THR A 211 -2.68 0.74 -13.95
N LYS A 212 -3.39 1.43 -13.06
CA LYS A 212 -2.98 2.75 -12.54
C LYS A 212 -2.20 2.60 -11.23
N PRO A 213 -0.93 3.02 -11.16
CA PRO A 213 -0.16 2.96 -9.92
C PRO A 213 -0.75 3.90 -8.86
N THR A 214 -0.56 3.51 -7.59
CA THR A 214 -0.85 4.38 -6.45
C THR A 214 0.45 5.04 -6.01
N ILE A 215 0.51 6.37 -6.02
CA ILE A 215 1.65 7.07 -5.42
C ILE A 215 1.53 6.96 -3.91
N VAL A 216 2.60 6.53 -3.25
CA VAL A 216 2.72 6.50 -1.79
C VAL A 216 3.91 7.37 -1.43
N MET A 217 3.64 8.48 -0.74
CA MET A 217 4.66 9.44 -0.37
C MET A 217 4.74 9.63 1.15
N SER A 218 5.95 9.91 1.60
CA SER A 218 6.24 10.36 2.96
C SER A 218 7.33 11.44 2.91
N HIS A 219 7.81 11.92 4.05
CA HIS A 219 8.81 12.99 4.10
C HIS A 219 10.09 12.61 3.35
N ASN A 220 10.49 11.34 3.43
CA ASN A 220 11.69 10.76 2.83
C ASN A 220 11.42 9.64 1.80
N GLY A 221 10.16 9.23 1.62
CA GLY A 221 9.79 8.11 0.75
C GLY A 221 10.34 6.75 1.22
N VAL A 222 10.40 6.51 2.53
CA VAL A 222 10.97 5.27 3.10
C VAL A 222 10.02 4.63 4.14
N ASN A 223 10.24 4.87 5.43
CA ASN A 223 9.69 4.06 6.53
C ASN A 223 8.17 3.95 6.49
N ARG A 224 7.49 5.09 6.41
CA ARG A 224 6.02 5.15 6.41
C ARG A 224 5.41 4.52 5.16
N CYS A 225 6.03 4.78 4.01
CA CYS A 225 5.63 4.18 2.74
C CYS A 225 5.73 2.66 2.82
N GLY A 226 6.81 2.15 3.43
CA GLY A 226 7.01 0.72 3.66
C GLY A 226 5.88 0.09 4.47
N ILE A 227 5.45 0.71 5.57
CA ILE A 227 4.32 0.21 6.38
C ILE A 227 3.05 0.13 5.52
N TYR A 228 2.71 1.20 4.80
CA TYR A 228 1.48 1.25 4.01
C TYR A 228 1.46 0.21 2.88
N ILE A 229 2.58 0.04 2.18
CA ILE A 229 2.68 -0.89 1.05
C ILE A 229 2.70 -2.34 1.55
N ALA A 230 3.53 -2.66 2.55
CA ALA A 230 3.56 -4.01 3.13
C ALA A 230 2.18 -4.44 3.64
N ALA A 231 1.44 -3.52 4.28
CA ALA A 231 0.07 -3.78 4.71
C ALA A 231 -0.86 -4.09 3.53
N ASN A 232 -0.81 -3.32 2.43
CA ASN A 232 -1.62 -3.63 1.24
C ASN A 232 -1.24 -4.97 0.60
N VAL A 233 0.05 -5.31 0.53
CA VAL A 233 0.51 -6.63 0.06
C VAL A 233 -0.07 -7.75 0.92
N CYS A 234 0.01 -7.62 2.25
CA CYS A 234 -0.56 -8.60 3.17
C CYS A 234 -2.10 -8.71 3.06
N ILE A 235 -2.79 -7.58 2.87
CA ILE A 235 -4.25 -7.56 2.69
C ILE A 235 -4.63 -8.26 1.38
N ASP A 236 -3.90 -7.99 0.30
CA ASP A 236 -4.16 -8.64 -0.98
C ASP A 236 -3.86 -10.14 -0.95
N GLN A 237 -2.82 -10.56 -0.21
CA GLN A 237 -2.56 -11.98 0.08
C GLN A 237 -3.70 -12.61 0.90
N MET A 238 -4.20 -11.92 1.93
CA MET A 238 -5.32 -12.40 2.74
C MET A 238 -6.61 -12.53 1.91
N ASP A 239 -6.85 -11.57 1.01
CA ASP A 239 -8.00 -11.58 0.10
C ASP A 239 -7.95 -12.74 -0.92
N MET A 240 -6.75 -13.12 -1.39
CA MET A 240 -6.57 -14.13 -2.44
C MET A 240 -6.32 -15.54 -1.91
N ASP A 241 -5.40 -15.68 -0.95
CA ASP A 241 -4.87 -16.97 -0.49
C ASP A 241 -5.35 -17.33 0.92
N HIS A 242 -6.05 -16.41 1.60
CA HIS A 242 -6.48 -16.55 2.99
C HIS A 242 -5.32 -16.76 3.98
N GLU A 243 -4.13 -16.30 3.60
CA GLU A 243 -2.92 -16.29 4.41
C GLU A 243 -2.34 -14.88 4.53
N VAL A 244 -1.47 -14.69 5.52
CA VAL A 244 -0.65 -13.48 5.67
C VAL A 244 0.77 -13.88 5.97
N ASP A 245 1.70 -13.31 5.21
CA ASP A 245 3.14 -13.45 5.42
C ASP A 245 3.82 -12.07 5.39
N VAL A 246 3.97 -11.48 6.57
CA VAL A 246 4.58 -10.15 6.74
C VAL A 246 6.05 -10.16 6.31
N PHE A 247 6.77 -11.28 6.51
CA PHE A 247 8.17 -11.40 6.13
C PHE A 247 8.34 -11.32 4.61
N HIS A 248 7.58 -12.12 3.87
CA HIS A 248 7.61 -12.12 2.41
C HIS A 248 7.11 -10.79 1.84
N ALA A 249 6.09 -10.18 2.44
CA ALA A 249 5.62 -8.86 2.02
C ALA A 249 6.72 -7.79 2.15
N VAL A 250 7.45 -7.77 3.28
CA VAL A 250 8.56 -6.82 3.47
C VAL A 250 9.74 -7.13 2.54
N LYS A 251 10.05 -8.41 2.32
CA LYS A 251 11.09 -8.83 1.36
C LYS A 251 10.75 -8.36 -0.07
N LEU A 252 9.50 -8.51 -0.50
CA LEU A 252 9.02 -8.09 -1.82
C LEU A 252 9.23 -6.58 -2.04
N ILE A 253 8.74 -5.75 -1.11
CA ILE A 253 8.80 -4.29 -1.30
C ILE A 253 10.24 -3.76 -1.24
N ARG A 254 11.11 -4.42 -0.48
CA ARG A 254 12.53 -4.05 -0.36
C ARG A 254 13.35 -4.36 -1.60
N MET A 255 12.84 -5.11 -2.57
CA MET A 255 13.56 -5.43 -3.81
C MET A 255 14.05 -4.19 -4.55
N ASN A 256 13.17 -3.19 -4.72
CA ASN A 256 13.51 -1.96 -5.44
C ASN A 256 13.89 -0.80 -4.51
N ARG A 257 13.54 -0.88 -3.21
CA ARG A 257 13.90 0.12 -2.20
C ARG A 257 14.25 -0.55 -0.87
N PRO A 258 15.50 -1.00 -0.68
CA PRO A 258 15.91 -1.81 0.47
C PRO A 258 15.66 -1.16 1.84
N GLN A 259 15.54 0.17 1.89
CA GLN A 259 15.31 0.90 3.15
C GLN A 259 13.86 0.84 3.65
N LEU A 260 12.91 0.31 2.85
CA LEU A 260 11.48 0.27 3.25
C LEU A 260 11.29 -0.62 4.49
N VAL A 261 10.63 -0.06 5.52
CA VAL A 261 10.40 -0.67 6.85
C VAL A 261 11.71 -0.83 7.63
N ASP A 262 11.73 -0.53 8.92
CA ASP A 262 12.81 -0.90 9.84
C ASP A 262 12.22 -1.73 11.01
N ARG A 263 13.00 -2.06 12.05
CA ARG A 263 12.62 -3.00 13.11
C ARG A 263 11.33 -2.62 13.84
N ASP A 264 11.15 -1.34 14.18
CA ASP A 264 9.99 -0.88 14.94
C ASP A 264 8.72 -0.90 14.07
N GLU A 265 8.85 -0.51 12.81
CA GLU A 265 7.81 -0.55 11.79
C GLU A 265 7.38 -1.99 11.47
N TYR A 266 8.32 -2.93 11.48
CA TYR A 266 8.05 -4.36 11.27
C TYR A 266 7.14 -4.94 12.35
N LYS A 267 7.35 -4.56 13.62
CA LYS A 267 6.47 -4.97 14.73
C LYS A 267 5.08 -4.35 14.58
N TYR A 268 5.01 -3.06 14.25
CA TYR A 268 3.75 -2.36 14.03
C TYR A 268 2.94 -2.98 12.88
N LEU A 269 3.59 -3.51 11.83
CA LEU A 269 2.90 -4.22 10.76
C LEU A 269 2.10 -5.44 11.26
N TYR A 270 2.62 -6.20 12.22
CA TYR A 270 1.88 -7.31 12.82
C TYR A 270 0.64 -6.83 13.57
N ASP A 271 0.77 -5.78 14.39
CA ASP A 271 -0.36 -5.20 15.12
C ASP A 271 -1.43 -4.67 14.17
N LEU A 272 -1.01 -4.04 13.07
CA LEU A 272 -1.87 -3.53 12.02
C LEU A 272 -2.63 -4.65 11.31
N MET A 273 -1.93 -5.72 10.91
CA MET A 273 -2.55 -6.86 10.23
C MET A 273 -3.49 -7.64 11.14
N LEU A 274 -3.14 -7.78 12.42
CA LEU A 274 -4.04 -8.37 13.41
C LEU A 274 -5.32 -7.54 13.57
N HIS A 275 -5.18 -6.22 13.69
CA HIS A 275 -6.33 -5.33 13.79
C HIS A 275 -7.17 -5.32 12.50
N TRP A 276 -6.55 -5.38 11.32
CA TRP A 276 -7.24 -5.55 10.04
C TRP A 276 -8.09 -6.83 10.05
N TYR A 277 -7.48 -7.97 10.38
CA TYR A 277 -8.19 -9.25 10.44
C TYR A 277 -9.38 -9.20 11.43
N MET A 278 -9.18 -8.60 12.61
CA MET A 278 -10.24 -8.48 13.62
C MET A 278 -11.40 -7.58 13.17
N THR A 279 -11.18 -6.58 12.32
CA THR A 279 -12.20 -5.60 11.93
C THR A 279 -12.89 -5.89 10.60
N ASN A 280 -12.55 -7.01 9.94
CA ASN A 280 -13.11 -7.45 8.67
C ASN A 280 -13.67 -8.88 8.86
N PRO A 281 -14.94 -9.02 9.27
CA PRO A 281 -15.56 -10.31 9.62
C PRO A 281 -15.59 -11.33 8.48
N GLU A 282 -15.48 -10.90 7.22
CA GLU A 282 -15.44 -11.77 6.04
C GLU A 282 -14.31 -12.80 6.11
N TYR A 283 -13.20 -12.48 6.77
CA TYR A 283 -12.10 -13.42 6.98
C TYR A 283 -12.37 -14.46 8.09
N ARG A 284 -13.43 -14.27 8.89
CA ARG A 284 -13.85 -15.23 9.93
C ARG A 284 -14.79 -16.31 9.39
N ILE A 285 -15.31 -16.17 8.17
CA ILE A 285 -16.16 -17.20 7.54
C ILE A 285 -15.39 -18.51 7.37
N PHE A 286 -14.06 -18.43 7.25
CA PHE A 286 -13.18 -19.59 7.16
C PHE A 286 -13.01 -20.33 8.49
N ASP A 287 -13.19 -19.66 9.64
CA ASP A 287 -13.21 -20.34 10.94
C ASP A 287 -14.37 -21.35 11.02
N GLN A 288 -15.54 -20.99 10.47
CA GLN A 288 -16.76 -21.79 10.60
C GLN A 288 -16.79 -22.98 9.62
N LYS A 289 -16.22 -22.83 8.42
CA LYS A 289 -16.20 -23.92 7.43
C LYS A 289 -15.27 -25.07 7.86
N GLU A 290 -14.15 -24.79 8.49
CA GLU A 290 -13.27 -25.85 9.01
C GLU A 290 -13.83 -26.50 10.28
N GLU A 291 -14.39 -25.74 11.21
CA GLU A 291 -15.07 -26.29 12.39
C GLU A 291 -16.21 -27.26 11.98
N SER A 292 -16.94 -26.95 10.91
CA SER A 292 -17.97 -27.86 10.36
C SER A 292 -17.38 -29.14 9.72
N ARG A 293 -16.19 -29.07 9.10
CA ARG A 293 -15.51 -30.23 8.51
C ARG A 293 -14.91 -31.13 9.59
N ASP A 294 -14.33 -30.56 10.63
CA ASP A 294 -13.78 -31.30 11.76
C ASP A 294 -14.89 -31.95 12.59
N SER A 295 -16.02 -31.26 12.78
CA SER A 295 -17.20 -31.84 13.42
C SER A 295 -17.79 -33.00 12.61
N ALA A 296 -17.80 -32.91 11.28
CA ALA A 296 -18.26 -33.98 10.40
C ALA A 296 -17.28 -35.17 10.38
N SER A 297 -15.97 -34.92 10.38
CA SER A 297 -14.95 -35.97 10.37
C SER A 297 -14.92 -36.74 11.70
N GLN A 298 -15.06 -36.04 12.85
CA GLN A 298 -15.16 -36.66 14.16
C GLN A 298 -16.43 -37.50 14.30
N ASN A 299 -17.58 -37.00 13.82
CA ASN A 299 -18.83 -37.77 13.81
C ASN A 299 -18.75 -39.01 12.90
N SER A 300 -18.05 -38.92 11.76
CA SER A 300 -17.85 -40.07 10.87
C SER A 300 -16.93 -41.13 11.50
N SER A 301 -15.88 -40.69 12.19
CA SER A 301 -14.92 -41.57 12.88
C SER A 301 -15.57 -42.26 14.08
N LEU A 302 -16.36 -41.55 14.89
CA LEU A 302 -17.14 -42.11 15.99
C LEU A 302 -18.17 -43.14 15.49
N ARG A 303 -18.88 -42.84 14.39
CA ARG A 303 -19.82 -43.80 13.78
C ARG A 303 -19.12 -45.07 13.27
N ASN A 304 -17.90 -44.96 12.76
CA ASN A 304 -17.12 -46.10 12.30
C ASN A 304 -16.57 -46.94 13.47
N LEU A 305 -16.15 -46.32 14.59
CA LEU A 305 -15.75 -47.05 15.80
C LEU A 305 -16.92 -47.79 16.47
N ILE A 306 -18.11 -47.19 16.50
CA ILE A 306 -19.30 -47.84 17.09
C ILE A 306 -19.73 -49.03 16.22
N ARG A 307 -19.55 -48.97 14.88
CA ARG A 307 -19.85 -50.11 13.99
C ARG A 307 -18.86 -51.26 14.11
N SER A 308 -17.60 -51.03 14.51
CA SER A 308 -16.59 -52.09 14.64
C SER A 308 -16.58 -52.79 16.01
N SER A 309 -17.38 -52.33 16.98
CA SER A 309 -17.31 -52.77 18.39
C SER A 309 -18.55 -53.52 18.88
N ASN A 310 -19.23 -54.29 18.02
CA ASN A 310 -20.21 -55.29 18.47
C ASN A 310 -19.52 -56.66 18.69
N PRO A 311 -19.44 -57.16 19.95
CA PRO A 311 -18.83 -58.45 20.24
C PRO A 311 -19.89 -59.56 20.14
N THR A 312 -19.72 -60.47 19.19
CA THR A 312 -20.49 -61.72 19.11
C THR A 312 -19.72 -62.83 19.84
N THR A 313 -20.15 -63.10 21.08
CA THR A 313 -20.38 -64.44 21.66
C THR A 313 -19.40 -65.57 21.34
N ILE A 314 -18.50 -65.95 22.27
CA ILE A 314 -18.10 -67.37 22.44
C ILE A 314 -17.95 -67.70 23.94
N LEU A 315 -18.68 -68.75 24.33
CA LEU A 315 -18.84 -69.35 25.65
C LEU A 315 -17.63 -70.18 26.11
N ASN A 316 -17.42 -70.18 27.44
CA ASN A 316 -16.96 -71.25 28.34
C ASN A 316 -15.98 -72.34 27.85
N ALA A 317 -14.83 -72.41 28.52
CA ALA A 317 -14.16 -73.67 28.86
C ALA A 317 -13.58 -73.57 30.28
N ASN A 318 -14.17 -74.35 31.21
CA ASN A 318 -13.70 -74.58 32.57
C ASN A 318 -12.64 -75.70 32.61
N HIS A 319 -11.88 -75.72 33.72
CA HIS A 319 -11.13 -76.83 34.32
C HIS A 319 -9.76 -77.21 33.73
N ILE A 320 -8.69 -77.07 34.54
CA ILE A 320 -7.99 -78.15 35.28
C ILE A 320 -6.81 -77.53 36.09
N SER A 321 -6.58 -78.09 37.29
CA SER A 321 -5.56 -77.86 38.35
C SER A 321 -5.66 -76.60 39.20
#